data_AF-A0AA42Z5M5-F1
#
_entry.id   AF-A0AA42Z5M5-F1
#
_cell.length_a   1.000
_cell.length_b   1.000
_cell.length_c   1.000
_cell.angle_alpha   90.00
_cell.angle_beta   90.00
_cell.angle_gamma   90.00
#
_symmetry.space_group_name_H-M   'P 1'
#
loop_
_entity.id
_entity.type
_entity.pdbx_description
1 polymer ?
#
loop_
_entity_poly.entity_id
_entity_poly.type
_entity_poly.pdbx_seq_one_letter_code
_entity_poly.pdbx_strand_id
1 'polypeptide(L)'
;MRAKLATLIAFVLLCSTAPVAAGDVPFTGWEVFDTASGLPSNKVFAVLVEGPRVWAGTEEGLALLENDAVRVFGTADGLPFPAVTALAVSENGDLWIGTMGGLARLTGGRFDVFTQVNSGLANNVVYGISVDGPNVWVATAAGLSRYDTRTGGWAIFDTTNTLMHEPWTYSVLAERGAVYVAVWGGGVIVRDRVTGQFREHRDPDGEMEIDLFRDDGLVHDVTSAIGVSGDLMWVGTYFGLSRYDGRRWKSYSQMDSGLAGDFINFVVARDDLVWIATDQGMSRFDGQTWHTWRRLPGRSFELQIDGPDGERRTRRQTSGLPSNTVFCIGLAGDDVWVATAAGLAHGIAADSNPSIKPNK
;
A
#
# COMPACT_ATOMS: atom_id res chain seq x y z
N MET A 1 -63.27 -27.88 25.73
CA MET A 1 -62.06 -27.90 24.87
C MET A 1 -61.98 -26.58 24.12
N ARG A 2 -61.08 -25.67 24.52
CA ARG A 2 -60.73 -24.47 23.75
C ARG A 2 -59.21 -24.33 23.78
N ALA A 3 -58.62 -24.22 22.60
CA ALA A 3 -57.20 -24.23 22.32
C ALA A 3 -56.48 -23.01 22.94
N LYS A 4 -55.30 -23.23 23.52
CA LYS A 4 -54.38 -22.15 23.91
C LYS A 4 -53.50 -21.82 22.69
N LEU A 5 -53.62 -20.57 22.25
CA LEU A 5 -52.77 -19.93 21.25
C LEU A 5 -51.35 -19.80 21.84
N ALA A 6 -50.35 -20.37 21.16
CA ALA A 6 -48.95 -20.18 21.53
C ALA A 6 -48.44 -18.90 20.85
N THR A 7 -48.12 -17.88 21.64
CA THR A 7 -47.48 -16.65 21.17
C THR A 7 -46.00 -16.94 20.91
N LEU A 8 -45.59 -16.93 19.65
CA LEU A 8 -44.19 -16.99 19.22
C LEU A 8 -43.56 -15.62 19.46
N ILE A 9 -42.70 -15.50 20.46
CA ILE A 9 -41.90 -14.28 20.70
C ILE A 9 -40.73 -14.31 19.72
N ALA A 10 -40.77 -13.42 18.71
CA ALA A 10 -39.61 -13.16 17.86
C ALA A 10 -38.56 -12.39 18.68
N PHE A 11 -37.42 -13.04 18.96
CA PHE A 11 -36.23 -12.36 19.45
C PHE A 11 -35.65 -11.52 18.31
N VAL A 12 -35.94 -10.22 18.31
CA VAL A 12 -35.13 -9.25 17.59
C VAL A 12 -33.83 -9.12 18.39
N LEU A 13 -32.73 -9.71 17.91
CA LEU A 13 -31.41 -9.36 18.41
C LEU A 13 -31.19 -7.88 18.08
N LEU A 14 -31.37 -7.01 19.07
CA LEU A 14 -30.78 -5.69 19.02
C LEU A 14 -29.26 -5.88 19.07
N CYS A 15 -28.60 -5.71 17.94
CA CYS A 15 -27.16 -5.59 17.87
C CYS A 15 -26.79 -4.30 18.61
N SER A 16 -26.45 -4.41 19.89
CA SER A 16 -25.96 -3.27 20.68
C SER A 16 -24.54 -2.99 20.23
N THR A 17 -24.32 -1.89 19.52
CA THR A 17 -22.96 -1.40 19.24
C THR A 17 -22.35 -0.91 20.56
N ALA A 18 -21.39 -1.64 21.12
CA ALA A 18 -20.62 -1.12 22.24
C ALA A 18 -19.84 0.13 21.78
N PRO A 19 -19.80 1.20 22.59
CA PRO A 19 -18.99 2.37 22.26
C PRO A 19 -17.50 1.99 22.22
N VAL A 20 -16.79 2.46 21.20
CA VAL A 20 -15.33 2.28 21.08
C VAL A 20 -14.62 3.00 22.23
N ALA A 21 -13.78 2.28 22.97
CA ALA A 21 -12.98 2.86 24.05
C ALA A 21 -11.85 3.74 23.49
N ALA A 22 -11.42 4.76 24.25
CA ALA A 22 -10.42 5.73 23.76
C ALA A 22 -9.05 5.10 23.45
N GLY A 23 -8.67 4.02 24.14
CA GLY A 23 -7.40 3.30 23.90
C GLY A 23 -7.40 2.43 22.64
N ASP A 24 -8.57 2.17 22.04
CA ASP A 24 -8.72 1.35 20.83
C ASP A 24 -8.71 2.20 19.55
N VAL A 25 -8.42 3.50 19.65
CA VAL A 25 -8.44 4.43 18.51
C VAL A 25 -6.99 4.77 18.14
N PRO A 26 -6.45 4.23 17.03
CA PRO A 26 -5.05 4.44 16.67
C PRO A 26 -4.72 5.91 16.37
N PHE A 27 -5.68 6.67 15.84
CA PHE A 27 -5.49 8.05 15.43
C PHE A 27 -6.52 8.99 16.06
N THR A 28 -6.02 10.05 16.70
CA THR A 28 -6.86 11.05 17.37
C THR A 28 -7.26 12.21 16.47
N GLY A 29 -6.48 12.45 15.40
CA GLY A 29 -6.69 13.54 14.46
C GLY A 29 -6.29 13.16 13.03
N TRP A 30 -6.80 13.95 12.09
CA TRP A 30 -6.47 13.85 10.66
C TRP A 30 -6.32 15.24 10.09
N GLU A 31 -5.19 15.47 9.41
CA GLU A 31 -4.93 16.65 8.61
C GLU A 31 -5.01 16.29 7.13
N VAL A 32 -5.49 17.21 6.30
CA VAL A 32 -5.67 16.98 4.85
C VAL A 32 -4.93 18.05 4.07
N PHE A 33 -4.13 17.60 3.12
CA PHE A 33 -3.40 18.42 2.18
C PHE A 33 -4.01 18.21 0.78
N ASP A 34 -4.38 19.31 0.15
CA ASP A 34 -4.97 19.35 -1.17
C ASP A 34 -4.35 20.50 -1.99
N THR A 35 -4.97 20.82 -3.13
CA THR A 35 -4.55 21.95 -3.97
C THR A 35 -4.63 23.30 -3.26
N ALA A 36 -5.50 23.49 -2.26
CA ALA A 36 -5.52 24.69 -1.45
C ALA A 36 -4.34 24.76 -0.47
N SER A 37 -3.81 23.60 -0.05
CA SER A 37 -2.56 23.49 0.72
C SER A 37 -1.29 23.59 -0.15
N GLY A 38 -1.42 23.70 -1.47
CA GLY A 38 -0.30 23.84 -2.40
C GLY A 38 0.12 22.57 -3.14
N LEU A 39 -0.60 21.45 -2.97
CA LEU A 39 -0.36 20.26 -3.81
C LEU A 39 -0.67 20.57 -5.29
N PRO A 40 0.09 20.01 -6.25
CA PRO A 40 -0.17 20.24 -7.67
C PRO A 40 -1.45 19.55 -8.18
N SER A 41 -1.90 18.46 -7.53
CA SER A 41 -3.18 17.81 -7.79
C SER A 41 -3.74 17.18 -6.51
N ASN A 42 -5.08 17.09 -6.44
CA ASN A 42 -5.77 16.38 -5.36
C ASN A 42 -5.64 14.87 -5.49
N LYS A 43 -5.32 14.33 -6.67
CA LYS A 43 -5.15 12.90 -6.85
C LYS A 43 -3.70 12.53 -6.55
N VAL A 44 -3.48 11.91 -5.40
CA VAL A 44 -2.15 11.56 -4.89
C VAL A 44 -1.98 10.05 -4.99
N PHE A 45 -1.05 9.58 -5.82
CA PHE A 45 -0.82 8.17 -6.08
C PHE A 45 0.18 7.54 -5.11
N ALA A 46 1.23 8.28 -4.76
CA ALA A 46 2.34 7.78 -3.96
C ALA A 46 2.66 8.73 -2.81
N VAL A 47 3.06 8.17 -1.68
CA VAL A 47 3.62 8.95 -0.58
C VAL A 47 4.86 8.25 -0.03
N LEU A 48 5.90 9.02 0.26
CA LEU A 48 7.13 8.55 0.89
C LEU A 48 7.52 9.52 2.01
N VAL A 49 7.75 8.99 3.21
CA VAL A 49 8.11 9.78 4.39
C VAL A 49 9.58 9.56 4.75
N GLU A 50 10.33 10.64 4.90
CA GLU A 50 11.75 10.64 5.24
C GLU A 50 12.00 11.67 6.36
N GLY A 51 11.78 11.26 7.61
CA GLY A 51 11.85 12.16 8.75
C GLY A 51 10.82 13.30 8.62
N PRO A 52 11.23 14.58 8.59
CA PRO A 52 10.31 15.71 8.41
C PRO A 52 9.88 15.95 6.96
N ARG A 53 10.48 15.24 5.99
CA ARG A 53 10.17 15.39 4.57
C ARG A 53 9.11 14.39 4.15
N VAL A 54 8.04 14.87 3.53
CA VAL A 54 7.01 14.03 2.94
C VAL A 54 6.94 14.31 1.45
N TRP A 55 7.28 13.30 0.66
CA TRP A 55 7.15 13.35 -0.79
C TRP A 55 5.78 12.80 -1.18
N ALA A 56 5.06 13.55 -2.00
CA ALA A 56 3.75 13.16 -2.53
C ALA A 56 3.79 13.15 -4.06
N GLY A 57 3.66 11.96 -4.64
CA GLY A 57 3.51 11.78 -6.08
C GLY A 57 2.05 11.97 -6.47
N THR A 58 1.77 12.94 -7.33
CA THR A 58 0.41 13.30 -7.72
C THR A 58 0.18 13.09 -9.22
N GLU A 59 -1.06 13.25 -9.67
CA GLU A 59 -1.41 13.22 -11.10
C GLU A 59 -0.75 14.34 -11.93
N GLU A 60 -0.38 15.46 -11.31
CA GLU A 60 0.15 16.65 -12.00
C GLU A 60 1.52 17.10 -11.46
N GLY A 61 2.31 16.18 -10.90
CA GLY A 61 3.69 16.42 -10.49
C GLY A 61 4.05 15.82 -9.13
N LEU A 62 5.29 16.08 -8.71
CA LEU A 62 5.82 15.69 -7.40
C LEU A 62 5.75 16.88 -6.44
N ALA A 63 5.25 16.68 -5.22
CA ALA A 63 5.33 17.65 -4.14
C ALA A 63 6.26 17.17 -3.03
N LEU A 64 7.02 18.10 -2.45
CA LEU A 64 7.75 17.94 -1.20
C LEU A 64 7.10 18.84 -0.15
N LEU A 65 6.58 18.23 0.90
CA LEU A 65 6.10 18.90 2.10
C LEU A 65 7.22 18.85 3.14
N GLU A 66 7.67 20.01 3.59
CA GLU A 66 8.73 20.14 4.60
C GLU A 66 8.59 21.48 5.32
N ASN A 67 8.58 21.48 6.66
CA ASN A 67 8.49 22.69 7.50
C ASN A 67 7.35 23.65 7.08
N ASP A 68 6.12 23.12 6.93
CA ASP A 68 4.92 23.85 6.49
C ASP A 68 4.99 24.47 5.09
N ALA A 69 6.04 24.17 4.32
CA ALA A 69 6.20 24.60 2.94
C ALA A 69 5.93 23.44 1.98
N VAL A 70 5.28 23.75 0.86
CA VAL A 70 5.10 22.82 -0.26
C VAL A 70 5.93 23.30 -1.45
N ARG A 71 6.85 22.45 -1.89
CA ARG A 71 7.64 22.66 -3.10
C ARG A 71 7.21 21.66 -4.17
N VAL A 72 6.94 22.15 -5.37
CA VAL A 72 6.45 21.34 -6.48
C VAL A 72 7.53 21.18 -7.54
N PHE A 73 7.57 20.01 -8.16
CA PHE A 73 8.40 19.68 -9.30
C PHE A 73 7.50 19.15 -10.41
N GLY A 74 7.64 19.72 -11.60
CA GLY A 74 6.92 19.32 -12.81
C GLY A 74 7.85 18.92 -13.95
N THR A 75 7.28 18.78 -15.14
CA THR A 75 8.05 18.49 -16.37
C THR A 75 9.02 19.62 -16.73
N ALA A 76 8.68 20.86 -16.39
CA ALA A 76 9.57 22.01 -16.56
C ALA A 76 10.85 21.92 -15.70
N ASP A 77 10.80 21.19 -14.58
CA ASP A 77 11.95 21.00 -13.69
C ASP A 77 12.80 19.77 -14.08
N GLY A 78 12.28 18.89 -14.95
CA GLY A 78 12.98 17.71 -15.43
C GLY A 78 12.26 16.37 -15.19
N LEU A 79 11.05 16.37 -14.62
CA LEU A 79 10.25 15.14 -14.56
C LEU A 79 9.89 14.65 -15.98
N PRO A 80 9.97 13.34 -16.27
CA PRO A 80 9.63 12.81 -17.59
C PRO A 80 8.13 12.86 -17.89
N PHE A 81 7.29 12.88 -16.86
CA PHE A 81 5.83 12.88 -16.98
C PHE A 81 5.18 13.46 -15.71
N PRO A 82 4.02 14.14 -15.81
CA PRO A 82 3.35 14.74 -14.66
C PRO A 82 2.84 13.71 -13.64
N ALA A 83 2.21 12.62 -14.09
CA ALA A 83 1.67 11.61 -13.18
C ALA A 83 2.79 10.79 -12.53
N VAL A 84 3.04 11.04 -11.25
CA VAL A 84 4.03 10.35 -10.41
C VAL A 84 3.35 9.25 -9.62
N THR A 85 3.72 8.00 -9.88
CA THR A 85 3.02 6.79 -9.44
C THR A 85 3.78 5.98 -8.39
N ALA A 86 5.10 6.16 -8.29
CA ALA A 86 5.92 5.43 -7.33
C ALA A 86 7.08 6.30 -6.83
N LEU A 87 7.48 6.09 -5.59
CA LEU A 87 8.59 6.79 -4.94
C LEU A 87 9.42 5.80 -4.14
N ALA A 88 10.75 5.93 -4.21
CA ALA A 88 11.66 5.21 -3.34
C ALA A 88 12.89 6.08 -3.05
N VAL A 89 13.46 5.97 -1.86
CA VAL A 89 14.69 6.68 -1.50
C VAL A 89 15.83 5.67 -1.37
N SER A 90 16.99 6.04 -1.89
CA SER A 90 18.22 5.27 -1.71
C SER A 90 18.89 5.66 -0.40
N GLU A 91 19.77 4.80 0.13
CA GLU A 91 20.50 5.08 1.38
C GLU A 91 21.35 6.36 1.33
N ASN A 92 21.76 6.79 0.14
CA ASN A 92 22.52 8.02 -0.07
C ASN A 92 21.63 9.27 -0.23
N GLY A 93 20.31 9.16 -0.07
CA GLY A 93 19.34 10.25 -0.16
C GLY A 93 18.83 10.54 -1.57
N ASP A 94 19.16 9.71 -2.57
CA ASP A 94 18.61 9.87 -3.91
C ASP A 94 17.16 9.43 -3.98
N LEU A 95 16.31 10.31 -4.51
CA LEU A 95 14.90 10.01 -4.72
C LEU A 95 14.70 9.42 -6.12
N TRP A 96 14.22 8.19 -6.17
CA TRP A 96 13.74 7.53 -7.38
C TRP A 96 12.25 7.76 -7.55
N ILE A 97 11.86 8.16 -8.75
CA ILE A 97 10.54 8.68 -9.07
C ILE A 97 10.01 7.92 -10.27
N GLY A 98 8.98 7.11 -10.05
CA GLY A 98 8.26 6.40 -11.08
C GLY A 98 7.14 7.27 -11.61
N THR A 99 7.01 7.33 -12.94
CA THR A 99 5.96 8.10 -13.59
C THR A 99 5.27 7.26 -14.66
N MET A 100 4.19 7.77 -15.24
CA MET A 100 3.57 7.15 -16.42
C MET A 100 4.34 7.38 -17.74
N GLY A 101 5.50 8.03 -17.71
CA GLY A 101 6.34 8.30 -18.89
C GLY A 101 7.83 8.02 -18.70
N GLY A 102 8.20 7.31 -17.64
CA GLY A 102 9.58 6.88 -17.38
C GLY A 102 9.91 6.87 -15.89
N LEU A 103 11.18 6.54 -15.60
CA LEU A 103 11.80 6.62 -14.29
C LEU A 103 12.69 7.87 -14.24
N ALA A 104 12.68 8.59 -13.12
CA ALA A 104 13.62 9.66 -12.86
C ALA A 104 14.36 9.44 -11.54
N ARG A 105 15.57 9.98 -11.45
CA ARG A 105 16.36 10.08 -10.22
C ARG A 105 16.58 11.55 -9.93
N LEU A 106 16.20 12.00 -8.73
CA LEU A 106 16.48 13.33 -8.23
C LEU A 106 17.65 13.27 -7.23
N THR A 107 18.79 13.82 -7.63
CA THR A 107 20.02 13.86 -6.83
C THR A 107 20.56 15.29 -6.79
N GLY A 108 20.74 15.86 -5.60
CA GLY A 108 21.30 17.20 -5.45
C GLY A 108 20.55 18.27 -6.24
N GLY A 109 19.23 18.11 -6.44
CA GLY A 109 18.39 19.03 -7.21
C GLY A 109 18.43 18.84 -8.74
N ARG A 110 19.08 17.80 -9.26
CA ARG A 110 19.11 17.47 -10.69
C ARG A 110 18.33 16.20 -10.98
N PHE A 111 17.65 16.18 -12.11
CA PHE A 111 16.92 15.02 -12.63
C PHE A 111 17.75 14.28 -13.68
N ASP A 112 17.94 12.99 -13.47
CA ASP A 112 18.36 12.03 -14.50
C ASP A 112 17.13 11.23 -14.94
N VAL A 113 16.91 11.09 -16.25
CA VAL A 113 15.68 10.49 -16.82
C VAL A 113 15.98 9.22 -17.61
N PHE A 114 15.25 8.16 -17.29
CA PHE A 114 15.35 6.84 -17.89
C PHE A 114 14.01 6.43 -18.51
N THR A 115 14.04 5.98 -19.75
CA THR A 115 12.89 5.63 -20.58
C THR A 115 13.23 4.39 -21.41
N GLN A 116 12.22 3.76 -21.99
CA GLN A 116 12.40 2.63 -22.91
C GLN A 116 13.35 2.90 -24.07
N VAL A 117 13.47 4.16 -24.51
CA VAL A 117 14.24 4.52 -25.71
C VAL A 117 15.66 4.98 -25.42
N ASN A 118 15.96 5.43 -24.20
CA ASN A 118 17.26 5.98 -23.82
C ASN A 118 18.01 5.15 -22.76
N SER A 119 17.38 4.11 -22.20
CA SER A 119 17.93 3.25 -21.17
C SER A 119 17.49 1.80 -21.35
N GLY A 120 17.77 0.94 -20.38
CA GLY A 120 17.25 -0.43 -20.34
C GLY A 120 15.98 -0.59 -19.50
N LEU A 121 15.15 0.45 -19.40
CA LEU A 121 13.84 0.37 -18.74
C LEU A 121 12.85 -0.40 -19.62
N ALA A 122 12.22 -1.45 -19.08
CA ALA A 122 11.31 -2.32 -19.82
C ALA A 122 10.05 -1.58 -20.32
N ASN A 123 9.46 -0.72 -19.49
CA ASN A 123 8.32 0.12 -19.87
C ASN A 123 8.36 1.52 -19.23
N ASN A 124 7.87 2.52 -19.96
CA ASN A 124 7.76 3.90 -19.48
C ASN A 124 6.70 4.04 -18.37
N VAL A 125 5.69 3.18 -18.33
CA VAL A 125 4.69 3.18 -17.27
C VAL A 125 5.25 2.41 -16.08
N VAL A 126 5.69 3.14 -15.06
CA VAL A 126 6.24 2.60 -13.80
C VAL A 126 5.13 2.49 -12.76
N TYR A 127 4.99 1.34 -12.11
CA TYR A 127 4.00 1.12 -11.05
C TYR A 127 4.63 1.02 -9.65
N GLY A 128 5.86 0.51 -9.55
CA GLY A 128 6.53 0.32 -8.27
C GLY A 128 8.04 0.44 -8.39
N ILE A 129 8.67 0.89 -7.30
CA ILE A 129 10.12 1.00 -7.20
C ILE A 129 10.55 0.45 -5.85
N SER A 130 11.63 -0.33 -5.84
CA SER A 130 12.30 -0.74 -4.62
C SER A 130 13.81 -0.63 -4.79
N VAL A 131 14.47 -0.02 -3.81
CA VAL A 131 15.92 0.16 -3.80
C VAL A 131 16.56 -0.85 -2.85
N ASP A 132 17.63 -1.47 -3.30
CA ASP A 132 18.39 -2.47 -2.57
C ASP A 132 19.89 -2.30 -2.82
N GLY A 133 20.55 -1.58 -1.91
CA GLY A 133 21.94 -1.17 -2.07
C GLY A 133 22.13 -0.45 -3.42
N PRO A 134 22.99 -0.95 -4.33
CA PRO A 134 23.17 -0.33 -5.63
C PRO A 134 22.05 -0.64 -6.63
N ASN A 135 21.16 -1.60 -6.34
CA ASN A 135 20.14 -2.06 -7.29
C ASN A 135 18.84 -1.26 -7.12
N VAL A 136 18.31 -0.76 -8.22
CA VAL A 136 16.99 -0.14 -8.28
C VAL A 136 16.10 -1.04 -9.11
N TRP A 137 15.16 -1.69 -8.44
CA TRP A 137 14.15 -2.54 -9.06
C TRP A 137 12.93 -1.72 -9.42
N VAL A 138 12.43 -1.91 -10.63
CA VAL A 138 11.37 -1.09 -11.21
C VAL A 138 10.32 -2.01 -11.81
N ALA A 139 9.15 -2.04 -11.18
CA ALA A 139 7.97 -2.73 -11.69
C ALA A 139 7.27 -1.84 -12.72
N THR A 140 7.05 -2.36 -13.92
CA THR A 140 6.50 -1.62 -15.06
C THR A 140 5.33 -2.37 -15.72
N ALA A 141 4.63 -1.68 -16.61
CA ALA A 141 3.55 -2.27 -17.40
C ALA A 141 3.97 -3.34 -18.42
N ALA A 142 5.29 -3.54 -18.66
CA ALA A 142 5.78 -4.59 -19.55
C ALA A 142 7.05 -5.26 -19.02
N GLY A 143 7.02 -5.66 -17.76
CA GLY A 143 8.07 -6.44 -17.10
C GLY A 143 8.74 -5.70 -15.95
N LEU A 144 9.72 -6.36 -15.36
CA LEU A 144 10.55 -5.83 -14.29
C LEU A 144 11.89 -5.38 -14.85
N SER A 145 12.38 -4.22 -14.41
CA SER A 145 13.74 -3.76 -14.73
C SER A 145 14.59 -3.68 -13.47
N ARG A 146 15.91 -3.85 -13.63
CA ARG A 146 16.89 -3.57 -12.58
C ARG A 146 17.99 -2.67 -13.12
N TYR A 147 18.18 -1.54 -12.48
CA TYR A 147 19.31 -0.64 -12.71
C TYR A 147 20.37 -0.81 -11.62
N ASP A 148 21.63 -0.99 -12.00
CA ASP A 148 22.76 -0.98 -11.08
C ASP A 148 23.40 0.42 -11.08
N THR A 149 23.19 1.15 -9.99
CA THR A 149 23.69 2.52 -9.81
C THR A 149 25.21 2.64 -9.77
N ARG A 150 25.94 1.54 -9.55
CA ARG A 150 27.41 1.52 -9.53
C ARG A 150 28.01 1.38 -10.93
N THR A 151 27.35 0.61 -11.80
CA THR A 151 27.86 0.31 -13.15
C THR A 151 27.12 1.05 -14.25
N GLY A 152 25.92 1.55 -13.98
CA GLY A 152 24.99 2.06 -14.99
C GLY A 152 24.31 0.96 -15.80
N GLY A 153 24.51 -0.32 -15.43
CA GLY A 153 24.00 -1.46 -16.16
C GLY A 153 22.50 -1.71 -15.93
N TRP A 154 21.81 -2.18 -16.97
CA TRP A 154 20.41 -2.55 -16.93
C TRP A 154 20.22 -4.05 -17.14
N ALA A 155 19.20 -4.61 -16.48
CA ALA A 155 18.66 -5.93 -16.77
C ALA A 155 17.13 -5.84 -16.89
N ILE A 156 16.57 -6.54 -17.86
CA ILE A 156 15.12 -6.63 -18.11
C ILE A 156 14.66 -8.06 -17.87
N PHE A 157 13.54 -8.18 -17.17
CA PHE A 157 12.91 -9.42 -16.79
C PHE A 157 11.47 -9.42 -17.28
N ASP A 158 11.14 -10.37 -18.15
CA ASP A 158 9.83 -10.48 -18.82
C ASP A 158 9.35 -11.95 -18.89
N THR A 159 8.27 -12.20 -19.63
CA THR A 159 7.69 -13.54 -19.83
C THR A 159 8.62 -14.52 -20.56
N THR A 160 9.70 -14.03 -21.19
CA THR A 160 10.64 -14.86 -21.96
C THR A 160 11.82 -15.36 -21.12
N ASN A 161 12.10 -14.72 -19.98
CA ASN A 161 13.26 -15.03 -19.14
C ASN A 161 12.93 -15.13 -17.63
N THR A 162 11.64 -15.11 -17.28
CA THR A 162 11.13 -15.36 -15.93
C THR A 162 9.90 -16.27 -15.96
N LEU A 163 9.22 -16.39 -14.82
CA LEU A 163 8.02 -17.20 -14.61
C LEU A 163 6.72 -16.39 -14.74
N MET A 164 6.78 -15.12 -15.13
CA MET A 164 5.56 -14.33 -15.32
C MET A 164 4.75 -14.85 -16.51
N HIS A 165 3.45 -15.08 -16.31
CA HIS A 165 2.58 -15.48 -17.42
C HIS A 165 2.18 -14.27 -18.25
N GLU A 166 2.09 -13.11 -17.61
CA GLU A 166 1.80 -11.84 -18.28
C GLU A 166 2.76 -10.74 -17.81
N PRO A 167 3.02 -9.72 -18.63
CA PRO A 167 4.15 -8.83 -18.41
C PRO A 167 3.84 -7.68 -17.41
N TRP A 168 2.62 -7.53 -16.92
CA TRP A 168 2.29 -6.42 -16.03
C TRP A 168 2.77 -6.69 -14.60
N THR A 169 3.70 -5.86 -14.12
CA THR A 169 4.23 -5.94 -12.75
C THR A 169 3.77 -4.70 -11.97
N TYR A 170 2.95 -4.88 -10.94
CA TYR A 170 2.35 -3.76 -10.21
C TYR A 170 3.18 -3.29 -9.01
N SER A 171 3.85 -4.23 -8.35
CA SER A 171 4.63 -3.94 -7.14
C SER A 171 5.92 -4.74 -7.15
N VAL A 172 6.97 -4.15 -6.59
CA VAL A 172 8.24 -4.81 -6.33
C VAL A 172 8.72 -4.42 -4.94
N LEU A 173 9.19 -5.40 -4.18
CA LEU A 173 9.74 -5.21 -2.84
C LEU A 173 11.03 -6.02 -2.72
N ALA A 174 12.14 -5.34 -2.53
CA ALA A 174 13.43 -5.96 -2.26
C ALA A 174 13.65 -5.99 -0.74
N GLU A 175 13.49 -7.17 -0.13
CA GLU A 175 13.64 -7.36 1.31
C GLU A 175 14.15 -8.78 1.65
N ARG A 176 14.79 -8.98 2.82
CA ARG A 176 15.22 -10.28 3.37
C ARG A 176 15.99 -11.20 2.41
N GLY A 177 16.92 -10.64 1.65
CA GLY A 177 17.71 -11.49 0.74
C GLY A 177 16.93 -11.95 -0.49
N ALA A 178 15.75 -11.41 -0.75
CA ALA A 178 14.94 -11.69 -1.92
C ALA A 178 14.41 -10.40 -2.57
N VAL A 179 13.80 -10.56 -3.76
CA VAL A 179 13.04 -9.53 -4.45
C VAL A 179 11.70 -10.14 -4.82
N TYR A 180 10.64 -9.63 -4.21
CA TYR A 180 9.27 -10.06 -4.41
C TYR A 180 8.61 -9.17 -5.47
N VAL A 181 7.85 -9.76 -6.39
CA VAL A 181 7.22 -9.05 -7.51
C VAL A 181 5.77 -9.48 -7.60
N ALA A 182 4.86 -8.49 -7.58
CA ALA A 182 3.43 -8.69 -7.77
C ALA A 182 3.12 -8.59 -9.26
N VAL A 183 2.59 -9.67 -9.82
CA VAL A 183 2.38 -9.83 -11.26
C VAL A 183 0.89 -10.00 -11.56
N TRP A 184 0.43 -9.34 -12.60
CA TRP A 184 -0.86 -9.66 -13.25
C TRP A 184 -0.65 -10.98 -13.99
N GLY A 185 -1.30 -12.07 -13.56
CA GLY A 185 -1.14 -13.37 -14.20
C GLY A 185 0.18 -14.06 -13.83
N GLY A 186 0.22 -14.68 -12.65
CA GLY A 186 1.39 -15.41 -12.13
C GLY A 186 1.54 -15.35 -10.61
N GLY A 187 0.66 -14.61 -9.93
CA GLY A 187 0.73 -14.46 -8.48
C GLY A 187 1.95 -13.64 -8.07
N VAL A 188 2.71 -14.17 -7.10
CA VAL A 188 3.95 -13.56 -6.63
C VAL A 188 5.14 -14.35 -7.15
N ILE A 189 6.08 -13.65 -7.79
CA ILE A 189 7.37 -14.21 -8.19
C ILE A 189 8.44 -13.69 -7.24
N VAL A 190 9.31 -14.58 -6.79
CA VAL A 190 10.41 -14.26 -5.88
C VAL A 190 11.73 -14.54 -6.55
N ARG A 191 12.61 -13.54 -6.58
CA ARG A 191 13.99 -13.69 -6.99
C ARG A 191 14.89 -13.80 -5.77
N ASP A 192 15.58 -14.92 -5.64
CA ASP A 192 16.60 -15.09 -4.62
C ASP A 192 17.81 -14.19 -4.95
N ARG A 193 18.35 -13.48 -3.96
CA ARG A 193 19.45 -12.53 -4.24
C ARG A 193 20.80 -13.19 -4.42
N VAL A 194 21.02 -14.36 -3.83
CA VAL A 194 22.31 -15.04 -3.86
C VAL A 194 22.47 -15.78 -5.18
N THR A 195 21.50 -16.60 -5.52
CA THR A 195 21.47 -17.42 -6.74
C THR A 195 21.01 -16.63 -7.96
N GLY A 196 20.21 -15.58 -7.75
CA GLY A 196 19.60 -14.80 -8.82
C GLY A 196 18.45 -15.50 -9.55
N GLN A 197 18.04 -16.69 -9.09
CA GLN A 197 16.97 -17.47 -9.70
C GLN A 197 15.59 -16.94 -9.30
N PHE A 198 14.65 -17.00 -10.23
CA PHE A 198 13.24 -16.75 -9.97
C PHE A 198 12.52 -18.05 -9.61
N ARG A 199 11.59 -17.95 -8.67
CA ARG A 199 10.64 -19.01 -8.32
C ARG A 199 9.25 -18.41 -8.19
N GLU A 200 8.24 -19.19 -8.55
CA GLU A 200 6.87 -18.91 -8.15
C GLU A 200 6.77 -19.05 -6.63
N HIS A 201 5.88 -18.25 -6.03
CA HIS A 201 5.63 -18.28 -4.60
C HIS A 201 4.14 -18.43 -4.31
N ARG A 202 3.49 -19.29 -5.12
CA ARG A 202 2.10 -19.71 -4.91
C ARG A 202 1.99 -20.84 -3.88
N ASP A 203 2.94 -21.78 -3.93
CA ASP A 203 3.05 -22.94 -3.03
C ASP A 203 4.52 -23.08 -2.58
N PRO A 204 4.95 -22.32 -1.57
CA PRO A 204 6.36 -22.28 -1.21
C PRO A 204 6.84 -23.53 -0.46
N ASP A 205 5.93 -24.27 0.15
CA ASP A 205 6.17 -25.52 0.87
C ASP A 205 5.96 -26.77 0.00
N GLY A 206 5.28 -26.65 -1.14
CA GLY A 206 5.13 -27.74 -2.12
C GLY A 206 4.01 -28.73 -1.75
N GLU A 207 3.11 -28.31 -0.85
CA GLU A 207 2.09 -29.16 -0.24
C GLU A 207 0.66 -28.80 -0.73
N MET A 208 0.51 -27.93 -1.73
CA MET A 208 -0.83 -27.66 -2.29
C MET A 208 -1.44 -28.93 -2.91
N GLU A 209 -2.48 -29.46 -2.28
CA GLU A 209 -3.38 -30.44 -2.88
C GLU A 209 -4.62 -29.69 -3.41
N ILE A 210 -4.75 -29.53 -4.73
CA ILE A 210 -5.91 -28.96 -5.47
C ILE A 210 -6.68 -27.87 -4.69
N ASP A 211 -6.61 -26.60 -5.11
CA ASP A 211 -7.36 -25.41 -4.59
C ASP A 211 -8.89 -25.66 -4.41
N LEU A 212 -9.29 -26.47 -3.43
CA LEU A 212 -10.67 -26.83 -3.11
C LEU A 212 -11.07 -26.20 -1.78
N PHE A 213 -10.09 -25.72 -1.01
CA PHE A 213 -10.29 -25.14 0.30
C PHE A 213 -9.86 -23.67 0.32
N ARG A 214 -10.62 -22.89 1.06
CA ARG A 214 -10.22 -21.54 1.46
C ARG A 214 -8.93 -21.63 2.29
N ASP A 215 -8.05 -20.64 2.15
CA ASP A 215 -6.78 -20.52 2.88
C ASP A 215 -5.68 -21.50 2.42
N ASP A 216 -5.78 -22.02 1.20
CA ASP A 216 -4.82 -22.96 0.60
C ASP A 216 -4.04 -22.34 -0.57
N GLY A 217 -3.67 -21.07 -0.43
CA GLY A 217 -2.98 -20.30 -1.47
C GLY A 217 -3.36 -18.84 -1.50
N LEU A 218 -2.95 -18.16 -2.57
CA LEU A 218 -3.40 -16.82 -2.89
C LEU A 218 -4.90 -16.80 -3.21
N VAL A 219 -5.61 -15.76 -2.77
CA VAL A 219 -7.04 -15.55 -3.13
C VAL A 219 -7.22 -15.46 -4.64
N HIS A 220 -6.23 -14.90 -5.35
CA HIS A 220 -6.22 -14.81 -6.80
C HIS A 220 -4.78 -14.72 -7.33
N ASP A 221 -4.56 -15.12 -8.57
CA ASP A 221 -3.28 -15.00 -9.29
C ASP A 221 -2.99 -13.59 -9.84
N VAL A 222 -3.93 -12.66 -9.69
CA VAL A 222 -3.78 -11.25 -10.07
C VAL A 222 -3.40 -10.49 -8.83
N THR A 223 -2.09 -10.25 -8.66
CA THR A 223 -1.56 -9.60 -7.47
C THR A 223 -1.16 -8.16 -7.78
N SER A 224 -1.47 -7.27 -6.84
CA SER A 224 -1.32 -5.82 -7.01
C SER A 224 -0.32 -5.22 -6.02
N ALA A 225 -0.14 -5.84 -4.85
CA ALA A 225 0.70 -5.30 -3.79
C ALA A 225 1.35 -6.43 -2.98
N ILE A 226 2.56 -6.18 -2.47
CA ILE A 226 3.28 -7.08 -1.57
C ILE A 226 3.81 -6.27 -0.39
N GLY A 227 3.57 -6.78 0.82
CA GLY A 227 4.19 -6.30 2.04
C GLY A 227 4.83 -7.45 2.80
N VAL A 228 6.02 -7.23 3.35
CA VAL A 228 6.79 -8.25 4.06
C VAL A 228 7.25 -7.67 5.40
N SER A 229 7.06 -8.41 6.49
CA SER A 229 7.52 -8.10 7.86
C SER A 229 7.83 -9.42 8.57
N GLY A 230 8.86 -9.54 9.44
CA GLY A 230 9.58 -10.79 9.80
C GLY A 230 8.83 -12.10 9.51
N ASP A 231 9.27 -13.07 8.72
CA ASP A 231 8.52 -14.28 8.26
C ASP A 231 7.10 -14.12 7.63
N LEU A 232 6.36 -13.04 7.89
CA LEU A 232 5.05 -12.78 7.31
C LEU A 232 5.18 -12.11 5.94
N MET A 233 4.43 -12.64 5.00
CA MET A 233 4.19 -12.03 3.70
C MET A 233 2.71 -11.75 3.55
N TRP A 234 2.40 -10.57 3.02
CA TRP A 234 1.06 -10.11 2.71
C TRP A 234 0.99 -9.81 1.22
N VAL A 235 -0.04 -10.33 0.57
CA VAL A 235 -0.25 -10.19 -0.87
C VAL A 235 -1.64 -9.64 -1.12
N GLY A 236 -1.68 -8.44 -1.67
CA GLY A 236 -2.90 -7.81 -2.16
C GLY A 236 -3.25 -8.31 -3.55
N THR A 237 -4.54 -8.54 -3.78
CA THR A 237 -5.11 -8.89 -5.08
C THR A 237 -6.24 -7.93 -5.42
N TYR A 238 -6.86 -8.10 -6.60
CA TYR A 238 -8.10 -7.39 -6.92
C TYR A 238 -9.35 -7.98 -6.22
N PHE A 239 -9.18 -9.08 -5.48
CA PHE A 239 -10.27 -9.89 -4.93
C PHE A 239 -10.11 -10.18 -3.42
N GLY A 240 -9.20 -9.49 -2.75
CA GLY A 240 -8.93 -9.64 -1.32
C GLY A 240 -7.44 -9.68 -0.98
N LEU A 241 -7.16 -10.02 0.27
CA LEU A 241 -5.83 -10.06 0.85
C LEU A 241 -5.46 -11.48 1.26
N SER A 242 -4.24 -11.90 0.94
CA SER A 242 -3.64 -13.16 1.42
C SER A 242 -2.48 -12.88 2.35
N ARG A 243 -2.34 -13.69 3.39
CA ARG A 243 -1.21 -13.73 4.31
C ARG A 243 -0.55 -15.10 4.20
N TYR A 244 0.78 -15.13 4.18
CA TYR A 244 1.59 -16.33 4.31
C TYR A 244 2.52 -16.18 5.52
N ASP A 245 2.56 -17.19 6.39
CA ASP A 245 3.39 -17.18 7.61
C ASP A 245 4.67 -18.04 7.51
N GLY A 246 5.05 -18.43 6.29
CA GLY A 246 6.15 -19.38 6.05
C GLY A 246 5.70 -20.83 6.00
N ARG A 247 4.43 -21.12 6.33
CA ARG A 247 3.86 -22.46 6.26
C ARG A 247 2.41 -22.50 5.81
N ARG A 248 1.60 -21.50 6.14
CA ARG A 248 0.16 -21.51 5.89
C ARG A 248 -0.29 -20.22 5.25
N TRP A 249 -1.20 -20.36 4.32
CA TRP A 249 -1.95 -19.25 3.77
C TRP A 249 -3.15 -18.91 4.66
N LYS A 250 -3.56 -17.65 4.62
CA LYS A 250 -4.81 -17.16 5.20
C LYS A 250 -5.37 -16.05 4.33
N SER A 251 -6.65 -16.14 4.02
CA SER A 251 -7.32 -15.25 3.08
C SER A 251 -8.41 -14.42 3.77
N TYR A 252 -8.43 -13.14 3.42
CA TYR A 252 -9.32 -12.13 3.98
C TYR A 252 -10.06 -11.39 2.87
N SER A 253 -11.37 -11.27 3.01
CA SER A 253 -12.22 -10.46 2.12
C SER A 253 -13.02 -9.43 2.91
N GLN A 254 -13.58 -8.45 2.23
CA GLN A 254 -14.49 -7.46 2.80
C GLN A 254 -15.73 -8.14 3.44
N MET A 255 -16.17 -9.27 2.88
CA MET A 255 -17.39 -9.95 3.33
C MET A 255 -17.23 -10.63 4.69
N ASP A 256 -16.04 -11.13 5.01
CA ASP A 256 -15.82 -12.04 6.13
C ASP A 256 -14.66 -11.65 7.06
N SER A 257 -14.10 -10.46 6.85
CA SER A 257 -13.12 -9.86 7.74
C SER A 257 -13.47 -8.38 8.00
N GLY A 258 -12.58 -7.65 8.69
CA GLY A 258 -12.72 -6.20 8.84
C GLY A 258 -12.15 -5.39 7.67
N LEU A 259 -11.69 -6.03 6.59
CA LEU A 259 -11.05 -5.40 5.44
C LEU A 259 -11.95 -4.32 4.79
N ALA A 260 -11.32 -3.20 4.37
CA ALA A 260 -12.01 -2.05 3.83
C ALA A 260 -12.75 -2.35 2.51
N GLY A 261 -12.06 -3.02 1.59
CA GLY A 261 -12.52 -3.45 0.26
C GLY A 261 -11.61 -4.53 -0.31
N ASP A 262 -12.10 -5.27 -1.30
CA ASP A 262 -11.37 -6.41 -1.88
C ASP A 262 -10.34 -6.00 -2.94
N PHE A 263 -10.49 -4.81 -3.54
CA PHE A 263 -9.51 -4.30 -4.49
C PHE A 263 -8.35 -3.65 -3.75
N ILE A 264 -7.25 -4.38 -3.58
CA ILE A 264 -6.08 -3.92 -2.84
C ILE A 264 -5.17 -3.11 -3.76
N ASN A 265 -4.86 -1.87 -3.39
CA ASN A 265 -3.95 -1.01 -4.15
C ASN A 265 -2.51 -1.06 -3.61
N PHE A 266 -2.36 -1.15 -2.29
CA PHE A 266 -1.05 -1.10 -1.64
C PHE A 266 -1.08 -1.79 -0.28
N VAL A 267 0.04 -2.40 0.10
CA VAL A 267 0.22 -3.07 1.38
C VAL A 267 1.59 -2.67 1.93
N VAL A 268 1.63 -2.27 3.20
CA VAL A 268 2.87 -2.12 3.94
C VAL A 268 2.74 -2.85 5.28
N ALA A 269 3.74 -3.67 5.59
CA ALA A 269 3.82 -4.40 6.84
C ALA A 269 5.00 -3.90 7.66
N ARG A 270 4.82 -3.77 8.97
CA ARG A 270 5.87 -3.43 9.93
C ARG A 270 5.58 -4.12 11.24
N ASP A 271 6.55 -4.90 11.72
CA ASP A 271 6.40 -5.79 12.87
C ASP A 271 5.19 -6.73 12.66
N ASP A 272 4.27 -6.82 13.61
CA ASP A 272 3.04 -7.62 13.51
C ASP A 272 1.87 -6.85 12.88
N LEU A 273 2.08 -5.59 12.47
CA LEU A 273 1.05 -4.75 11.88
C LEU A 273 1.13 -4.76 10.36
N VAL A 274 -0.05 -4.81 9.74
CA VAL A 274 -0.20 -4.58 8.31
C VAL A 274 -1.19 -3.45 8.06
N TRP A 275 -0.85 -2.59 7.10
CA TRP A 275 -1.69 -1.50 6.60
C TRP A 275 -2.04 -1.77 5.15
N ILE A 276 -3.31 -1.58 4.82
CA ILE A 276 -3.88 -1.96 3.54
C ILE A 276 -4.64 -0.77 2.96
N ALA A 277 -4.24 -0.36 1.76
CA ALA A 277 -4.93 0.63 0.94
C ALA A 277 -5.89 -0.09 -0.01
N THR A 278 -7.15 0.33 -0.04
CA THR A 278 -8.16 -0.25 -0.94
C THR A 278 -8.93 0.83 -1.70
N ASP A 279 -9.81 0.41 -2.59
CA ASP A 279 -10.74 1.30 -3.29
C ASP A 279 -11.92 1.80 -2.40
N GLN A 280 -12.13 1.16 -1.24
CA GLN A 280 -13.23 1.42 -0.31
C GLN A 280 -12.77 1.84 1.11
N GLY A 281 -11.52 2.27 1.25
CA GLY A 281 -10.97 2.85 2.47
C GLY A 281 -9.55 2.38 2.77
N MET A 282 -9.19 2.49 4.05
CA MET A 282 -7.92 1.97 4.58
C MET A 282 -8.20 0.99 5.71
N SER A 283 -7.46 -0.10 5.77
CA SER A 283 -7.47 -1.03 6.90
C SER A 283 -6.11 -1.14 7.56
N ARG A 284 -6.13 -1.45 8.85
CA ARG A 284 -4.99 -1.88 9.65
C ARG A 284 -5.37 -3.15 10.40
N PHE A 285 -4.46 -4.11 10.46
CA PHE A 285 -4.68 -5.37 11.15
C PHE A 285 -3.43 -5.77 11.95
N ASP A 286 -3.65 -6.26 13.17
CA ASP A 286 -2.61 -6.69 14.12
C ASP A 286 -2.55 -8.21 14.33
N GLY A 287 -3.25 -8.98 13.49
CA GLY A 287 -3.40 -10.43 13.65
C GLY A 287 -4.68 -10.85 14.37
N GLN A 288 -5.34 -9.93 15.09
CA GLN A 288 -6.56 -10.23 15.86
C GLN A 288 -7.68 -9.22 15.60
N THR A 289 -7.33 -7.93 15.52
CA THR A 289 -8.26 -6.81 15.47
C THR A 289 -8.06 -6.01 14.20
N TRP A 290 -9.16 -5.77 13.49
CA TRP A 290 -9.18 -4.88 12.34
C TRP A 290 -9.57 -3.47 12.77
N HIS A 291 -8.90 -2.49 12.19
CA HIS A 291 -9.29 -1.08 12.25
C HIS A 291 -9.45 -0.58 10.82
N THR A 292 -10.62 -0.07 10.48
CA THR A 292 -10.95 0.32 9.11
C THR A 292 -11.55 1.71 9.07
N TRP A 293 -10.93 2.59 8.29
CA TRP A 293 -11.32 3.98 8.13
C TRP A 293 -12.04 4.19 6.80
N ARG A 294 -13.20 4.86 6.87
CA ARG A 294 -14.00 5.22 5.70
C ARG A 294 -14.54 6.63 5.83
N ARG A 295 -14.64 7.29 4.68
CA ARG A 295 -15.42 8.49 4.47
C ARG A 295 -16.86 8.10 4.16
N LEU A 296 -17.78 8.67 4.94
CA LEU A 296 -19.22 8.54 4.78
C LEU A 296 -19.77 9.77 4.02
N PRO A 297 -21.01 9.69 3.50
CA PRO A 297 -21.69 10.85 2.93
C PRO A 297 -21.77 12.04 3.91
N GLY A 298 -21.83 13.26 3.37
CA GLY A 298 -22.06 14.46 4.17
C GLY A 298 -20.88 14.91 5.05
N ARG A 299 -19.63 14.66 4.63
CA ARG A 299 -18.39 15.00 5.38
C ARG A 299 -18.33 14.36 6.77
N SER A 300 -18.87 13.14 6.88
CA SER A 300 -18.72 12.33 8.09
C SER A 300 -17.70 11.23 7.85
N PHE A 301 -17.05 10.77 8.91
CA PHE A 301 -16.00 9.76 8.85
C PHE A 301 -16.28 8.69 9.87
N GLU A 302 -15.82 7.48 9.59
CA GLU A 302 -16.05 6.31 10.43
C GLU A 302 -14.76 5.54 10.62
N LEU A 303 -14.53 5.13 11.88
CA LEU A 303 -13.64 4.06 12.26
C LEU A 303 -14.50 2.84 12.64
N GLN A 304 -14.34 1.75 11.90
CA GLN A 304 -14.87 0.43 12.24
C GLN A 304 -13.77 -0.38 12.92
N ILE A 305 -14.11 -1.07 14.01
CA ILE A 305 -13.24 -1.99 14.73
C ILE A 305 -13.92 -3.36 14.77
N ASP A 306 -13.26 -4.38 14.22
CA ASP A 306 -13.70 -5.78 14.31
C ASP A 306 -12.75 -6.55 15.21
N GLY A 307 -13.23 -6.97 16.38
CA GLY A 307 -12.45 -7.66 17.40
C GLY A 307 -12.35 -9.17 17.20
N PRO A 308 -11.47 -9.85 17.95
CA PRO A 308 -11.25 -11.30 17.86
C PRO A 308 -12.45 -12.14 18.33
N ASP A 309 -13.38 -11.55 19.07
CA ASP A 309 -14.64 -12.13 19.52
C ASP A 309 -15.75 -12.05 18.46
N GLY A 310 -15.47 -11.46 17.30
CA GLY A 310 -16.45 -11.21 16.24
C GLY A 310 -17.33 -9.98 16.51
N GLU A 311 -17.05 -9.21 17.56
CA GLU A 311 -17.77 -7.97 17.83
C GLU A 311 -17.34 -6.87 16.85
N ARG A 312 -18.33 -6.22 16.23
CA ARG A 312 -18.12 -5.04 15.37
C ARG A 312 -18.56 -3.78 16.11
N ARG A 313 -17.63 -2.84 16.25
CA ARG A 313 -17.86 -1.51 16.85
C ARG A 313 -17.58 -0.43 15.83
N THR A 314 -18.36 0.65 15.85
CA THR A 314 -18.18 1.79 14.94
C THR A 314 -18.12 3.09 15.71
N ARG A 315 -17.21 3.98 15.34
CA ARG A 315 -17.06 5.32 15.91
C ARG A 315 -17.07 6.36 14.80
N ARG A 316 -18.00 7.31 14.89
CA ARG A 316 -17.96 8.50 14.03
C ARG A 316 -16.80 9.40 14.43
N GLN A 317 -16.11 9.93 13.43
CA GLN A 317 -15.01 10.89 13.59
C GLN A 317 -15.38 12.22 12.94
N THR A 318 -14.77 13.29 13.46
CA THR A 318 -14.93 14.66 12.96
C THR A 318 -14.01 14.97 11.79
N SER A 319 -12.94 14.19 11.63
CA SER A 319 -11.98 14.23 10.53
C SER A 319 -11.58 12.79 10.15
N GLY A 320 -11.00 12.63 8.96
CA GLY A 320 -10.66 11.31 8.41
C GLY A 320 -10.12 11.40 6.99
N LEU A 321 -10.11 10.27 6.30
CA LEU A 321 -9.64 10.17 4.92
C LEU A 321 -10.45 11.07 3.97
N PRO A 322 -9.82 11.85 3.09
CA PRO A 322 -10.52 12.71 2.14
C PRO A 322 -11.21 11.93 1.00
N SER A 323 -10.76 10.70 0.72
CA SER A 323 -11.41 9.76 -0.20
C SER A 323 -11.31 8.32 0.31
N ASN A 324 -12.25 7.48 -0.10
CA ASN A 324 -12.19 6.03 0.13
C ASN A 324 -11.26 5.32 -0.85
N THR A 325 -10.96 5.92 -1.99
CA THR A 325 -9.97 5.36 -2.92
C THR A 325 -8.58 5.74 -2.42
N VAL A 326 -7.93 4.80 -1.74
CA VAL A 326 -6.59 4.93 -1.18
C VAL A 326 -5.59 4.22 -2.08
N PHE A 327 -4.53 4.91 -2.48
CA PHE A 327 -3.53 4.38 -3.42
C PHE A 327 -2.26 3.90 -2.74
N CYS A 328 -1.79 4.62 -1.71
CA CYS A 328 -0.52 4.33 -1.05
C CYS A 328 -0.54 4.81 0.40
N ILE A 329 0.22 4.15 1.26
CA ILE A 329 0.34 4.44 2.69
C ILE A 329 1.83 4.56 3.04
N GLY A 330 2.22 5.68 3.64
CA GLY A 330 3.55 5.94 4.17
C GLY A 330 3.52 5.93 5.69
N LEU A 331 4.43 5.19 6.33
CA LEU A 331 4.52 5.11 7.78
C LEU A 331 5.52 6.14 8.31
N ALA A 332 5.17 6.86 9.38
CA ALA A 332 5.97 7.95 9.96
C ALA A 332 6.07 7.80 11.48
N GLY A 333 6.92 6.87 11.95
CA GLY A 333 6.87 6.47 13.36
C GLY A 333 5.51 5.81 13.64
N ASP A 334 4.72 6.37 14.55
CA ASP A 334 3.36 5.91 14.84
C ASP A 334 2.28 6.61 14.01
N ASP A 335 2.64 7.71 13.34
CA ASP A 335 1.77 8.43 12.42
C ASP A 335 1.69 7.72 11.07
N VAL A 336 0.66 8.08 10.30
CA VAL A 336 0.45 7.56 8.95
C VAL A 336 0.20 8.69 7.97
N TRP A 337 0.75 8.56 6.77
CA TRP A 337 0.42 9.39 5.61
C TRP A 337 -0.30 8.55 4.57
N VAL A 338 -1.41 9.05 4.03
CA VAL A 338 -2.33 8.29 3.20
C VAL A 338 -2.61 9.04 1.91
N ALA A 339 -2.10 8.52 0.80
CA ALA A 339 -2.31 9.06 -0.53
C ALA A 339 -3.66 8.57 -1.09
N THR A 340 -4.53 9.49 -1.50
CA THR A 340 -5.90 9.17 -1.93
C THR A 340 -6.27 9.88 -3.23
N ALA A 341 -7.43 9.50 -3.80
CA ALA A 341 -7.97 10.16 -4.98
C ALA A 341 -8.46 11.62 -4.77
N ALA A 342 -8.51 12.13 -3.54
CA ALA A 342 -9.00 13.48 -3.25
C ALA A 342 -8.16 14.24 -2.20
N GLY A 343 -6.91 13.85 -2.03
CA GLY A 343 -5.93 14.55 -1.21
C GLY A 343 -4.94 13.59 -0.57
N LEU A 344 -3.95 14.18 0.11
CA LEU A 344 -3.05 13.49 1.01
C LEU A 344 -3.56 13.70 2.45
N ALA A 345 -3.65 12.64 3.24
CA ALA A 345 -4.06 12.71 4.64
C ALA A 345 -2.91 12.34 5.57
N HIS A 346 -2.79 13.04 6.70
CA HIS A 346 -1.88 12.71 7.79
C HIS A 346 -2.70 12.32 9.02
N GLY A 347 -2.64 11.04 9.41
CA GLY A 347 -3.25 10.52 10.62
C GLY A 347 -2.29 10.61 11.79
N ILE A 348 -2.71 11.34 12.83
CA ILE A 348 -1.90 11.65 14.02
C ILE A 348 -2.17 10.58 15.09
N ALA A 349 -1.13 9.86 15.51
CA ALA A 349 -1.23 8.78 16.47
C ALA A 349 -1.79 9.25 17.82
N ALA A 350 -2.54 8.39 18.51
CA ALA A 350 -3.10 8.73 19.82
C ALA A 350 -2.03 9.00 20.88
N ASP A 351 -0.92 8.27 20.82
CA ASP A 351 0.19 8.35 21.77
C ASP A 351 1.34 9.24 21.26
N SER A 352 1.16 9.96 20.14
CA SER A 352 2.15 10.93 19.66
C SER A 352 2.35 11.99 20.75
N ASN A 353 3.46 11.88 21.48
CA ASN A 353 3.78 12.75 22.60
C ASN A 353 3.80 14.22 22.11
N PRO A 354 2.93 15.12 22.60
CA PRO A 354 2.84 16.51 22.15
C PRO A 354 4.03 17.39 22.61
N SER A 355 5.20 16.78 22.86
CA SER A 355 6.39 17.46 23.35
C SER A 355 7.22 18.15 22.26
N ILE A 356 6.82 18.09 21.00
CA ILE A 356 7.29 19.05 19.99
C ILE A 356 6.23 20.15 19.84
N LYS A 357 6.15 21.01 20.84
CA LYS A 357 5.63 22.37 20.62
C LYS A 357 6.72 23.17 19.91
N PRO A 358 6.40 23.98 18.88
CA PRO A 358 7.35 24.96 18.37
C PRO A 358 7.75 25.90 19.51
N ASN A 359 9.06 26.09 19.70
CA ASN A 359 9.55 27.16 20.56
C ASN A 359 9.10 28.49 19.94
N LYS A 360 8.16 29.14 20.64
CA LYS A 360 7.72 30.55 20.62
C LYS A 360 7.89 31.38 19.36
#